data_AF-A0A917MZR4-F1
#
_entry.id   AF-A0A917MZR4-F1
#
_cell.length_a   1.000
_cell.length_b   1.000
_cell.length_c   1.000
_cell.angle_alpha   90.00
_cell.angle_beta   90.00
_cell.angle_gamma   90.00
#
_symmetry.space_group_name_H-M   'P 1'
#
loop_
_entity.id
_entity.type
_entity.pdbx_description
1 polymer ?
#
loop_
_entity_poly.entity_id
_entity_poly.type
_entity_poly.pdbx_seq_one_letter_code
_entity_poly.pdbx_strand_id
1 'polypeptide(L)' 'MKLNTIPKPALILLIAGLLMTTTMPIISKHFLMPDFVKGFMTGLGLTLELMALVKIQRNRSRKCTMGKY' A
#
# COMPACT_ATOMS: atom_id res chain seq x y z
N MET A 1 9.05 -7.05 -17.53
CA MET A 1 8.03 -7.36 -16.50
C MET A 1 6.66 -6.89 -16.98
N LYS A 2 5.69 -7.81 -17.10
CA LYS A 2 4.37 -7.55 -17.71
C LYS A 2 3.44 -6.88 -16.68
N LEU A 3 3.49 -5.55 -16.58
CA LEU A 3 2.72 -4.70 -15.64
C LEU A 3 1.20 -4.62 -15.95
N ASN A 4 0.70 -5.39 -16.91
CA ASN A 4 -0.60 -5.15 -17.56
C ASN A 4 -1.86 -5.60 -16.80
N THR A 5 -1.77 -6.07 -15.54
CA THR A 5 -2.94 -6.65 -14.84
C THR A 5 -3.13 -6.19 -13.40
N ILE A 6 -2.47 -5.11 -12.95
CA ILE A 6 -2.75 -4.55 -11.62
C ILE A 6 -3.90 -3.52 -11.76
N PRO A 7 -5.01 -3.67 -11.01
CA PRO A 7 -6.09 -2.69 -11.05
C PRO A 7 -5.56 -1.33 -10.58
N LYS A 8 -5.69 -0.31 -11.45
CA LYS A 8 -5.28 1.10 -11.20
C LYS A 8 -5.56 1.61 -9.78
N PRO A 9 -6.75 1.39 -9.17
CA PRO A 9 -7.03 1.88 -7.82
C PRO A 9 -6.18 1.21 -6.73
N ALA A 10 -5.80 -0.06 -6.89
CA ALA A 10 -4.95 -0.73 -5.91
C ALA A 10 -3.48 -0.31 -6.03
N LEU A 11 -3.03 0.03 -7.25
CA LEU A 11 -1.70 0.57 -7.49
C LEU A 11 -1.56 1.97 -6.86
N ILE A 12 -2.60 2.81 -6.94
CA ILE A 12 -2.63 4.13 -6.28
C ILE A 12 -2.55 3.98 -4.75
N LEU A 13 -3.31 3.05 -4.16
CA LEU A 13 -3.25 2.77 -2.72
C LEU A 13 -1.87 2.29 -2.27
N LEU A 14 -1.22 1.45 -3.08
CA LEU A 14 0.13 0.95 -2.81
C LEU A 14 1.16 2.09 -2.87
N ILE A 15 1.12 2.93 -3.91
CA ILE A 15 2.01 4.09 -4.03
C ILE A 15 1.77 5.08 -2.90
N ALA A 16 0.53 5.35 -2.53
CA ALA A 16 0.20 6.28 -1.45
C ALA A 16 0.68 5.76 -0.09
N GLY A 17 0.46 4.47 0.21
CA GLY A 17 0.95 3.83 1.42
C GLY A 17 2.48 3.85 1.51
N LEU A 18 3.16 3.48 0.42
CA LEU A 18 4.62 3.47 0.32
C LEU A 18 5.22 4.88 0.43
N LEU A 19 4.58 5.88 -0.18
CA LEU A 19 5.00 7.26 -0.07
C LEU A 19 4.85 7.75 1.37
N MET A 20 3.77 7.39 2.05
CA MET A 20 3.53 7.76 3.43
C MET A 20 4.54 7.12 4.38
N THR A 21 4.86 5.83 4.20
CA THR A 21 5.87 5.11 5.02
C THR A 21 7.29 5.65 4.80
N THR A 22 7.65 6.00 3.57
CA THR A 22 9.00 6.51 3.23
C THR A 22 9.21 7.98 3.57
N THR A 23 8.14 8.80 3.53
CA THR A 23 8.24 10.24 3.83
C THR A 23 8.26 10.50 5.35
N MET A 24 7.66 9.62 6.15
CA MET A 24 7.60 9.80 7.61
C MET A 24 8.96 9.82 8.34
N PRO A 25 9.96 8.98 8.00
CA PRO A 25 11.30 9.13 8.57
C PRO A 25 12.03 10.40 8.11
N ILE A 26 11.73 10.92 6.91
CA ILE A 26 12.32 12.16 6.37
C ILE A 26 11.78 13.38 7.14
N ILE A 27 10.47 13.41 7.40
CA ILE A 27 9.82 14.45 8.20
C ILE A 27 10.29 14.37 9.66
N SER A 28 10.39 13.17 10.22
CA SER A 28 10.90 12.95 11.58
C SER A 28 12.34 13.46 11.79
N LYS A 29 13.12 13.63 10.72
CA LYS A 29 14.47 14.18 10.80
C LYS A 29 14.49 15.72 10.92
N HIS A 30 13.44 16.40 10.44
CA HIS A 30 13.30 17.85 10.49
C HIS A 30 12.35 18.33 11.61
N PHE A 31 11.46 17.46 12.07
CA PHE A 31 10.51 17.74 13.13
C PHE A 31 10.62 16.66 14.21
N LEU A 32 10.93 17.06 15.46
CA LEU A 32 10.85 16.18 16.63
C LEU A 32 9.38 15.86 16.91
N MET A 33 8.86 14.86 16.21
CA MET A 33 7.55 14.27 16.53
C MET A 33 7.72 13.22 17.63
N PRO A 34 6.78 13.14 18.58
CA PRO A 34 6.81 12.11 19.62
C PRO A 34 6.79 10.70 19.00
N ASP A 35 7.59 9.79 19.56
CA ASP A 35 7.82 8.44 19.03
C ASP A 35 6.52 7.66 18.75
N PHE A 36 5.48 7.90 19.55
CA PHE A 36 4.15 7.33 19.37
C PHE A 36 3.52 7.70 18.02
N VAL A 37 3.58 8.98 17.63
CA VAL A 37 2.98 9.48 16.38
C VAL A 37 3.73 8.94 15.16
N LYS A 38 5.06 8.85 15.27
CA LYS A 38 5.92 8.28 14.24
C LYS A 38 5.61 6.80 14.00
N GLY A 39 5.50 6.02 15.07
CA GLY A 39 5.12 4.60 15.00
C GLY A 39 3.71 4.41 14.41
N PHE A 40 2.74 5.21 14.85
CA PHE A 40 1.36 5.14 14.38
C PHE A 40 1.23 5.46 12.88
N MET A 41 1.87 6.52 12.40
CA MET A 41 1.85 6.89 10.98
C MET A 41 2.54 5.84 10.10
N THR A 42 3.66 5.28 10.58
CA THR A 42 4.36 4.20 9.86
C THR A 42 3.50 2.94 9.79
N GLY A 43 2.82 2.59 10.89
CA GLY A 43 1.91 1.46 10.95
C GLY A 43 0.69 1.61 10.03
N LEU A 44 0.12 2.82 9.94
CA LEU A 44 -0.99 3.12 9.02
C LEU A 44 -0.58 2.96 7.55
N GLY A 45 0.60 3.46 7.18
CA GLY A 45 1.13 3.31 5.83
C GLY A 45 1.33 1.83 5.45
N LEU A 46 1.92 1.02 6.34
CA LEU A 46 2.08 -0.42 6.14
C LEU A 46 0.74 -1.16 6.02
N THR A 47 -0.24 -0.79 6.83
CA THR A 47 -1.58 -1.42 6.79
C THR A 47 -2.30 -1.12 5.48
N LEU A 48 -2.16 0.11 4.96
CA LEU A 48 -2.66 0.50 3.64
C LEU A 48 -2.02 -0.30 2.50
N GLU A 49 -0.68 -0.49 2.56
CA GLU A 49 0.03 -1.33 1.59
C GLU A 49 -0.44 -2.79 1.63
N LEU A 50 -0.59 -3.38 2.82
CA LEU A 50 -1.10 -4.74 3.00
C LEU A 50 -2.53 -4.87 2.47
N MET A 51 -3.40 -3.89 2.76
CA MET A 51 -4.78 -3.89 2.28
C MET A 51 -4.85 -3.79 0.75
N ALA A 52 -3.98 -2.98 0.14
CA ALA A 52 -3.83 -2.90 -1.32
C ALA A 52 -3.37 -4.24 -1.91
N LEU A 53 -2.37 -4.88 -1.29
CA LEU A 53 -1.83 -6.17 -1.71
C LEU A 53 -2.90 -7.28 -1.65
N VAL A 54 -3.67 -7.34 -0.56
CA VAL A 54 -4.79 -8.27 -0.39
C VAL A 54 -5.87 -8.03 -1.45
N LYS A 55 -6.17 -6.77 -1.79
CA LYS A 55 -7.14 -6.41 -2.83
C LYS A 55 -6.67 -6.84 -4.22
N ILE A 56 -5.36 -6.72 -4.51
CA ILE A 56 -4.74 -7.21 -5.75
C ILE A 56 -4.83 -8.74 -5.83
N GLN A 57 -4.47 -9.45 -4.76
CA GLN A 57 -4.60 -10.91 -4.71
C GLN A 57 -6.05 -11.37 -4.87
N ARG A 58 -6.98 -10.75 -4.16
CA ARG A 58 -8.41 -11.08 -4.24
C ARG A 58 -8.97 -10.85 -5.65
N ASN A 59 -8.53 -9.79 -6.34
CA ASN A 59 -8.93 -9.53 -7.72
C ASN A 59 -8.32 -10.54 -8.71
N ARG A 60 -7.08 -11.00 -8.45
CA ARG A 60 -6.43 -12.04 -9.26
C ARG A 60 -7.15 -13.38 -9.12
N SER A 61 -7.55 -13.78 -7.91
CA SER A 61 -8.29 -15.03 -7.69
C SER A 61 -9.68 -15.04 -8.35
N ARG A 62 -10.35 -13.88 -8.46
CA ARG A 62 -11.62 -13.74 -9.19
C ARG A 62 -11.46 -13.85 -10.71
N LYS A 63 -10.37 -13.35 -11.29
CA LYS A 63 -10.11 -13.50 -12.74
C LYS A 63 -9.81 -14.94 -13.16
N CYS A 64 -9.19 -15.74 -12.29
CA CYS A 64 -8.94 -17.16 -12.57
C CYS A 64 -10.21 -18.04 -12.51
N THR A 65 -11.30 -17.59 -11.88
CA THR A 65 -12.56 -18.34 -11.80
C THR A 65 -13.56 -17.98 -12.91
N MET A 66 -13.35 -16.88 -13.64
CA MET A 66 -14.26 -16.38 -14.68
C MET A 66 -13.82 -16.70 -16.12
N GLY A 67 -12.69 -17.42 -16.28
CA GLY A 67 -12.24 -17.95 -17.58
C GLY A 67 -12.66 -19.39 -17.85
N LYS A 68 -13.73 -19.85 -17.19
CA LYS A 68 -14.26 -21.23 -17.27
C LYS A 68 -15.75 -21.27 -17.62
N TYR A 69 -16.25 -20.34 -18.44
CA TYR A 69 -17.53 -20.48 -19.13
C TYR A 69 -17.46 -19.76 -20.47
#